data_AF-A0AAE3C4T6-F1
#
_entry.id   AF-A0AAE3C4T6-F1
#
_cell.length_a   1.000
_cell.length_b   1.000
_cell.length_c   1.000
_cell.angle_alpha   90.00
_cell.angle_beta   90.00
_cell.angle_gamma   90.00
#
_symmetry.space_group_name_H-M   'P 1'
#
loop_
_entity.id
_entity.type
_entity.pdbx_description
1 polymer ?
#
loop_
_entity_poly.entity_id
_entity_poly.type
_entity_poly.pdbx_seq_one_letter_code
_entity_poly.pdbx_strand_id
1 'polypeptide(L)'
;MIARLAFSSEGALRAAMKGHTVIVIDTLRASTTVTTILENGGVGVAPAATVEEARSKARELSGAFGGDVILAGERGGLRIPGFNFGNSPLEFTREVVE
;
A
#
# COMPACT_ATOMS: atom_id res chain seq x y z
N MET A 1 -13.78 -14.49 -20.45
CA MET A 1 -13.04 -13.39 -19.79
C MET A 1 -11.73 -13.20 -20.54
N ILE A 2 -11.39 -11.97 -20.97
CA ILE A 2 -10.12 -11.67 -21.65
C ILE A 2 -9.31 -10.77 -20.73
N ALA A 3 -8.11 -11.21 -20.35
CA ALA A 3 -7.15 -10.38 -19.63
C ALA A 3 -6.15 -9.77 -20.63
N ARG A 4 -5.73 -8.53 -20.38
CA ARG A 4 -4.63 -7.89 -21.12
C ARG A 4 -3.54 -7.54 -20.13
N LEU A 5 -2.32 -7.96 -20.46
CA LEU A 5 -1.14 -7.56 -19.70
C LEU A 5 -0.71 -6.18 -20.17
N ALA A 6 -0.45 -5.30 -19.22
CA ALA A 6 0.22 -4.03 -19.46
C ALA A 6 1.31 -3.86 -18.40
N PHE A 7 2.39 -3.22 -18.81
CA PHE A 7 3.51 -2.89 -17.92
C PHE A 7 3.43 -1.42 -17.54
N SER A 8 3.94 -1.07 -16.36
CA SER A 8 3.88 0.26 -15.75
C SER A 8 2.46 0.75 -15.40
N SER A 9 2.38 1.90 -14.74
CA SER A 9 1.13 2.54 -14.34
C SER A 9 0.28 3.03 -15.54
N GLU A 10 0.89 3.31 -16.68
CA GLU A 10 0.18 3.88 -17.84
C GLU A 10 -0.90 2.91 -18.37
N GLY A 11 -0.61 1.61 -18.39
CA GLY A 11 -1.57 0.58 -18.78
C GLY A 11 -2.76 0.49 -17.83
N ALA A 12 -2.49 0.54 -16.52
CA ALA A 12 -3.50 0.54 -15.48
C ALA A 12 -4.42 1.76 -15.59
N LEU A 13 -3.85 2.96 -15.77
CA LEU A 13 -4.61 4.19 -15.95
C LEU A 13 -5.51 4.14 -17.20
N ARG A 14 -4.98 3.66 -18.33
CA ARG A 14 -5.78 3.49 -19.56
C ARG A 14 -6.93 2.50 -19.39
N ALA A 15 -6.71 1.40 -18.68
CA ALA A 15 -7.75 0.42 -18.39
C ALA A 15 -8.82 1.00 -17.45
N ALA A 16 -8.41 1.72 -16.39
CA ALA A 16 -9.31 2.39 -15.46
C ALA A 16 -10.19 3.45 -16.14
N MET A 17 -9.63 4.28 -17.02
CA MET A 17 -10.40 5.29 -17.79
C MET A 17 -11.46 4.66 -18.71
N LYS A 18 -11.30 3.39 -19.09
CA LYS A 18 -12.27 2.64 -19.89
C LYS A 18 -13.27 1.85 -19.04
N GLY A 19 -13.24 2.00 -17.71
CA GLY A 19 -14.12 1.29 -16.78
C GLY A 19 -13.82 -0.21 -16.66
N HIS A 20 -12.60 -0.63 -17.02
CA HIS A 20 -12.20 -2.03 -16.85
C HIS A 20 -11.80 -2.31 -15.39
N THR A 21 -11.96 -3.56 -14.96
CA THR A 21 -11.31 -4.06 -13.75
C THR A 21 -9.79 -4.09 -13.95
N VAL A 22 -9.04 -3.53 -12.99
CA VAL A 22 -7.58 -3.47 -13.01
C VAL A 22 -7.03 -4.29 -11.87
N ILE A 23 -6.08 -5.17 -12.17
CA ILE A 23 -5.33 -5.95 -11.19
C ILE A 23 -3.90 -5.43 -11.22
N VAL A 24 -3.45 -4.83 -10.11
CA VAL A 24 -2.07 -4.33 -9.96
C VAL A 24 -1.22 -5.42 -9.35
N ILE A 25 -0.07 -5.72 -9.97
CA ILE A 25 0.87 -6.74 -9.51
C ILE A 25 2.24 -6.08 -9.33
N ASP A 26 2.71 -6.08 -8.09
CA ASP A 26 4.07 -5.71 -7.69
C ASP A 26 4.52 -6.69 -6.61
N THR A 27 4.90 -7.88 -7.05
CA THR A 27 5.24 -9.01 -6.18
C THR A 27 6.45 -8.70 -5.28
N LEU A 28 7.36 -7.82 -5.71
CA LEU A 28 8.59 -7.49 -5.00
C LEU A 28 8.69 -5.96 -4.80
N ARG A 29 7.96 -5.40 -3.84
CA ARG A 29 7.23 -6.07 -2.75
C ARG A 29 5.83 -5.52 -2.45
N ALA A 30 5.40 -4.44 -3.11
CA ALA A 30 4.27 -3.66 -2.65
C ALA A 30 2.96 -4.45 -2.57
N SER A 31 2.56 -5.19 -3.62
CA SER A 31 1.30 -5.93 -3.58
C SER A 31 1.35 -7.13 -2.63
N THR A 32 2.53 -7.74 -2.45
CA THR A 32 2.72 -8.81 -1.45
C THR A 32 2.60 -8.26 -0.03
N THR A 33 3.18 -7.09 0.24
CA THR A 33 3.04 -6.41 1.54
C THR A 33 1.60 -6.04 1.83
N VAL A 34 0.89 -5.44 0.87
CA VAL A 34 -0.53 -5.07 1.02
C VAL A 34 -1.39 -6.30 1.33
N THR A 35 -1.24 -7.37 0.55
CA THR A 35 -2.01 -8.60 0.77
C THR A 35 -1.69 -9.24 2.13
N THR A 36 -0.43 -9.21 2.57
CA THR A 36 -0.02 -9.70 3.90
C THR A 36 -0.63 -8.89 5.04
N ILE A 37 -0.65 -7.55 4.94
CA ILE A 37 -1.28 -6.67 5.94
C ILE A 37 -2.77 -7.01 6.10
N LEU A 38 -3.48 -7.13 4.98
CA LEU A 38 -4.92 -7.41 4.98
C LEU A 38 -5.23 -8.83 5.49
N GLU A 39 -4.45 -9.84 5.07
CA GLU A 39 -4.60 -11.23 5.53
C GLU A 39 -4.37 -11.35 7.04
N ASN A 40 -3.45 -10.55 7.59
CA ASN A 40 -3.13 -10.56 9.01
C ASN A 40 -4.09 -9.74 9.89
N GLY A 41 -5.12 -9.12 9.32
CA GLY A 41 -6.18 -8.43 10.09
C GLY A 41 -6.20 -6.91 9.94
N GLY A 42 -5.27 -6.33 9.17
CA GLY A 42 -5.22 -4.90 8.94
C GLY A 42 -6.51 -4.37 8.31
N VAL A 43 -7.09 -3.32 8.91
CA VAL A 43 -8.38 -2.73 8.49
C VAL A 43 -8.33 -2.17 7.07
N GLY A 44 -7.16 -1.69 6.63
CA GLY A 44 -6.99 -1.16 5.28
C GLY A 44 -5.57 -0.64 5.03
N VAL A 45 -5.29 -0.33 3.76
CA VAL A 45 -4.03 0.28 3.34
C VAL A 45 -4.32 1.50 2.48
N ALA A 46 -3.78 2.65 2.87
CA ALA A 46 -3.90 3.90 2.13
C ALA A 46 -2.59 4.19 1.35
N PRO A 47 -2.54 3.93 0.03
CA PRO A 47 -1.35 4.23 -0.77
C PRO A 47 -1.11 5.74 -0.86
N ALA A 48 0.15 6.15 -0.92
CA ALA A 48 0.57 7.54 -1.08
C ALA A 48 1.76 7.62 -2.05
N ALA A 49 1.79 8.65 -2.92
CA ALA A 49 2.86 8.84 -3.89
C ALA A 49 4.12 9.48 -3.26
N THR A 50 3.92 10.36 -2.26
CA THR A 50 5.01 11.07 -1.58
C THR A 50 5.02 10.84 -0.08
N VAL A 51 6.15 11.18 0.57
CA VAL A 51 6.32 11.08 2.02
C VAL A 51 5.40 12.09 2.73
N GLU A 52 5.28 13.28 2.16
CA GLU A 52 4.44 14.37 2.64
C GLU A 52 2.97 13.96 2.60
N GLU A 53 2.53 13.34 1.49
CA GLU A 53 1.18 12.81 1.34
C GLU A 53 0.91 11.70 2.35
N ALA A 54 1.84 10.75 2.52
CA ALA A 54 1.71 9.66 3.49
C ALA A 54 1.50 10.20 4.92
N ARG A 55 2.33 11.18 5.33
CA ARG A 55 2.20 11.84 6.64
C ARG A 55 0.90 12.63 6.77
N SER A 56 0.42 13.25 5.69
CA SER A 56 -0.85 13.96 5.70
C SER A 56 -2.03 13.02 5.88
N LYS A 57 -2.08 11.93 5.11
CA LYS A 57 -3.10 10.89 5.24
C LYS A 57 -3.09 10.26 6.63
N ALA A 58 -1.91 10.01 7.20
CA ALA A 58 -1.82 9.44 8.55
C ALA A 58 -2.46 10.36 9.60
N ARG A 59 -2.20 11.67 9.55
CA ARG A 59 -2.84 12.64 10.47
C ARG A 59 -4.36 12.67 10.31
N GLU A 60 -4.85 12.66 9.08
CA GLU A 60 -6.29 12.65 8.78
C GLU A 60 -6.96 11.38 9.31
N LEU A 61 -6.37 10.22 9.02
CA LEU A 61 -6.89 8.92 9.42
C LEU A 61 -6.85 8.71 10.94
N SER A 62 -5.79 9.14 11.62
CA SER A 62 -5.72 9.08 13.09
C SER A 62 -6.84 9.88 13.75
N GLY A 63 -7.21 11.03 13.18
CA GLY A 63 -8.33 11.84 13.67
C GLY A 63 -9.70 11.23 13.40
N ALA A 64 -9.84 10.46 12.31
CA ALA A 64 -11.11 9.88 11.90
C ALA A 64 -11.41 8.52 12.54
N PHE A 65 -10.39 7.67 12.72
CA PHE A 65 -10.57 6.27 13.14
C PHE A 65 -10.24 6.02 14.61
N GLY A 66 -9.64 6.98 15.32
CA GLY A 66 -9.32 6.86 16.75
C GLY A 66 -8.33 5.75 17.12
N GLY A 67 -7.84 5.00 16.13
CA GLY A 67 -6.84 3.95 16.26
C GLY A 67 -5.47 4.38 15.73
N ASP A 68 -4.47 3.54 15.97
CA ASP A 68 -3.10 3.79 15.55
C ASP A 68 -2.96 3.67 14.04
N VAL A 69 -2.34 4.68 13.41
CA VAL A 69 -2.01 4.66 11.99
C VAL A 69 -0.54 4.38 11.83
N ILE A 70 -0.23 3.33 11.06
CA ILE A 70 1.13 2.90 10.77
C ILE A 70 1.62 3.56 9.48
N LEU A 71 2.77 4.23 9.55
CA LEU A 71 3.51 4.67 8.37
C LEU A 71 4.46 3.56 7.92
N ALA A 72 4.25 3.06 6.70
CA ALA A 72 5.04 2.01 6.07
C ALA A 72 5.41 2.37 4.64
N GLY A 73 6.61 1.97 4.20
CA GLY A 73 7.07 2.22 2.83
C GLY A 73 8.59 2.25 2.69
N GLU A 74 9.03 2.37 1.44
CA GLU A 74 10.45 2.33 1.10
C GLU A 74 10.86 3.37 0.04
N ARG A 75 12.17 3.65 0.01
CA ARG A 75 12.88 4.27 -1.10
C ARG A 75 14.18 3.52 -1.35
N GLY A 76 14.38 3.01 -2.55
CA GLY A 76 15.58 2.25 -2.90
C GLY A 76 15.72 0.94 -2.11
N GLY A 77 14.61 0.35 -1.69
CA GLY A 77 14.53 -0.87 -0.88
C GLY A 77 14.67 -0.64 0.62
N LEU A 78 14.95 0.59 1.06
CA LEU A 78 15.19 0.95 2.46
C LEU A 78 13.95 1.62 3.07
N ARG A 79 13.71 1.35 4.36
CA ARG A 79 12.67 2.04 5.13
C ARG A 79 12.91 3.55 5.13
N ILE A 80 11.84 4.31 4.94
CA ILE A 80 11.88 5.77 4.95
C ILE A 80 12.17 6.27 6.39
N PRO A 81 13.11 7.21 6.61
CA PRO A 81 13.37 7.75 7.93
C PRO A 81 12.11 8.34 8.59
N GLY A 82 11.84 7.91 9.82
CA GLY A 82 10.67 8.29 10.59
C GLY A 82 9.39 7.51 10.26
N PHE A 83 9.44 6.50 9.39
CA PHE A 83 8.36 5.54 9.22
C PHE A 83 8.51 4.39 10.22
N ASN A 84 7.40 3.77 10.61
CA ASN A 84 7.36 2.65 11.55
C ASN A 84 8.00 1.40 10.90
N PHE A 85 7.61 1.07 9.68
CA PHE A 85 8.06 -0.15 8.97
C PHE A 85 8.51 0.13 7.54
N GLY A 86 9.27 -0.80 6.98
CA GLY A 86 9.66 -0.80 5.57
C GLY A 86 8.53 -1.29 4.66
N ASN A 87 8.92 -1.95 3.57
CA ASN A 87 8.01 -2.63 2.63
C ASN A 87 8.31 -4.14 2.60
N SER A 88 8.74 -4.73 3.72
CA SER A 88 8.89 -6.18 3.84
C SER A 88 7.58 -6.78 4.33
N PRO A 89 6.99 -7.75 3.62
CA PRO A 89 5.79 -8.46 4.10
C PRO A 89 5.98 -9.09 5.49
N LEU A 90 7.19 -9.54 5.80
CA LEU A 90 7.54 -10.16 7.09
C LEU A 90 7.47 -9.20 8.29
N GLU A 91 7.43 -7.88 8.06
CA GLU A 91 7.29 -6.88 9.13
C GLU A 91 5.86 -6.76 9.66
N PHE A 92 4.86 -7.25 8.91
CA PHE A 92 3.44 -7.02 9.20
C PHE A 92 2.78 -8.29 9.72
N THR A 93 3.14 -8.71 10.94
CA THR A 93 2.45 -9.82 11.63
C THR A 93 1.07 -9.39 12.12
N ARG A 94 0.23 -10.34 12.54
CA ARG A 94 -1.10 -10.04 13.09
C ARG A 94 -1.02 -9.07 14.27
N GLU A 95 -0.08 -9.29 15.19
CA GLU A 95 0.12 -8.44 16.36
C GLU A 95 0.52 -6.99 16.02
N VAL A 96 1.02 -6.76 14.80
CA VAL A 96 1.40 -5.43 14.32
C VAL A 96 0.22 -4.69 13.69
N VAL A 97 -0.74 -5.40 13.09
CA VAL A 97 -1.77 -4.79 12.22
C VAL A 97 -3.22 -4.95 12.69
N GLU A 98 -3.49 -5.81 13.67
CA GLU A 98 -4.81 -5.99 14.32
C GLU A 98 -5.02 -4.97 15.46
#